data_AF-A0A554RV66-F1
#
_entry.id   AF-A0A554RV66-F1
#
_cell.length_a   1.000
_cell.length_b   1.000
_cell.length_c   1.000
_cell.angle_alpha   90.00
_cell.angle_beta   90.00
_cell.angle_gamma   90.00
#
_symmetry.space_group_name_H-M   'P 1'
#
loop_
_entity.id
_entity.type
_entity.pdbx_description
1 polymer ?
#
loop_
_entity_poly.entity_id
_entity_poly.type
_entity_poly.pdbx_seq_one_letter_code
_entity_poly.pdbx_strand_id
1 'polypeptide(L)'
;MRCRSTRGPRSRITGVSGTRGLDGFALIDVDCEPSRLTAVADELARDHAIITIERTAGGRDLLLTVNAGSADQLSRFIVDRLTQTTGVRAVRTHIVVDIFIEGGTWRLRELSPAEAAAIPGPAKPRPRAPKTLPPHLVDVVRHELSLDGRATPTEIARRWDVPAQRVSDTIAVLRQGGRLRMRTDISRRVSDWPVYTWYFVQVPSSAVPRLRAALTTVPEVRLAALTAGRYNLVLAVWLRDLASIHGFEAALERAVPGAHIDDRSVVMRIHKHLGHLLDDDGLATGEVIPVSPPPEL
;
A
#
# COMPACT_ATOMS: atom_id res chain seq x y z
N MET A 1 21.26 -7.00 7.31
CA MET A 1 21.76 -8.05 6.39
C MET A 1 21.75 -7.44 4.97
N ARG A 2 22.90 -7.22 4.31
CA ARG A 2 22.92 -6.52 3.00
C ARG A 2 22.21 -7.36 1.93
N CYS A 3 20.96 -7.03 1.63
CA CYS A 3 20.17 -7.67 0.59
C CYS A 3 20.76 -7.31 -0.79
N ARG A 4 21.79 -8.05 -1.23
CA ARG A 4 22.54 -7.78 -2.48
C ARG A 4 21.83 -8.27 -3.74
N SER A 5 20.75 -9.06 -3.62
CA SER A 5 19.90 -9.40 -4.75
C SER A 5 18.52 -8.77 -4.57
N THR A 6 18.19 -7.82 -5.43
CA THR A 6 16.81 -7.31 -5.50
C THR A 6 15.90 -8.23 -6.36
N ARG A 7 16.49 -9.20 -7.08
CA ARG A 7 15.74 -10.21 -7.85
C ARG A 7 15.67 -11.50 -7.05
N GLY A 8 14.50 -11.79 -6.50
CA GLY A 8 14.22 -13.01 -5.76
C GLY A 8 12.91 -12.90 -4.99
N PRO A 9 12.38 -14.00 -4.46
CA PRO A 9 11.06 -14.03 -3.80
C PRO A 9 11.01 -13.17 -2.53
N ARG A 10 12.18 -12.73 -2.04
CA ARG A 10 12.36 -11.91 -0.84
C ARG A 10 12.25 -10.40 -1.08
N SER A 11 12.37 -9.93 -2.32
CA SER A 11 12.36 -8.50 -2.63
C SER A 11 11.74 -8.21 -4.00
N ARG A 12 10.91 -7.17 -4.06
CA ARG A 12 10.15 -6.80 -5.26
C ARG A 12 10.18 -5.29 -5.46
N ILE A 13 10.09 -4.86 -6.72
CA ILE A 13 9.93 -3.46 -7.08
C ILE A 13 8.61 -3.35 -7.82
N THR A 14 7.74 -2.47 -7.33
CA THR A 14 6.41 -2.24 -7.87
C THR A 14 6.23 -0.75 -8.15
N GLY A 15 5.76 -0.42 -9.34
CA GLY A 15 5.22 0.89 -9.67
C GLY A 15 3.85 1.05 -9.04
N VAL A 16 3.70 2.03 -8.16
CA VAL A 16 2.42 2.35 -7.53
C VAL A 16 2.01 3.77 -7.89
N SER A 17 0.70 3.97 -8.04
CA SER A 17 0.13 5.30 -8.15
C SER A 17 0.43 6.09 -6.88
N GLY A 18 0.81 7.36 -7.02
CA GLY A 18 0.89 8.24 -5.86
C GLY A 18 -0.49 8.51 -5.27
N THR A 19 -0.52 8.95 -4.02
CA THR A 19 -1.72 9.21 -3.22
C THR A 19 -2.47 10.51 -3.57
N ARG A 20 -2.22 11.10 -4.76
CA ARG A 20 -2.99 12.26 -5.23
C ARG A 20 -4.35 11.78 -5.75
N GLY A 21 -5.41 12.17 -5.05
CA GLY A 21 -6.79 11.71 -5.29
C GLY A 21 -7.07 10.46 -4.45
N LEU A 22 -7.60 10.65 -3.24
CA LEU A 22 -7.93 9.57 -2.29
C LEU A 22 -9.40 9.11 -2.42
N ASP A 23 -10.14 9.65 -3.39
CA ASP A 23 -11.60 9.55 -3.46
C ASP A 23 -12.11 8.09 -3.56
N GLY A 24 -11.27 7.15 -4.00
CA GLY A 24 -11.57 5.70 -4.02
C GLY A 24 -10.69 4.85 -3.11
N PHE A 25 -9.92 5.45 -2.21
CA PHE A 25 -8.99 4.74 -1.32
C PHE A 25 -9.63 4.47 0.06
N ALA A 26 -9.63 3.21 0.47
CA ALA A 26 -10.21 2.80 1.75
C ALA A 26 -9.42 1.66 2.40
N LEU A 27 -9.52 1.62 3.73
CA LEU A 27 -9.19 0.43 4.52
C LEU A 27 -10.50 -0.29 4.85
N ILE A 28 -10.55 -1.59 4.65
CA ILE A 28 -11.80 -2.34 4.80
C ILE A 28 -11.57 -3.57 5.68
N ASP A 29 -12.28 -3.64 6.81
CA ASP A 29 -12.35 -4.84 7.63
C ASP A 29 -13.35 -5.81 7.01
N VAL A 30 -13.00 -7.09 6.94
CA VAL A 30 -13.88 -8.15 6.47
C VAL A 30 -13.92 -9.28 7.49
N ASP A 31 -15.12 -9.59 7.96
CA ASP A 31 -15.40 -10.75 8.80
C ASP A 31 -15.82 -11.91 7.89
N CYS A 32 -15.24 -13.08 8.11
CA CYS A 32 -15.42 -14.25 7.28
C CYS A 32 -16.07 -15.41 8.05
N GLU A 33 -16.63 -16.36 7.31
CA GLU A 33 -16.87 -17.69 7.83
C GLU A 33 -15.51 -18.36 8.15
N PRO A 34 -15.28 -18.89 9.37
CA PRO A 34 -13.98 -19.44 9.76
C PRO A 34 -13.46 -20.52 8.81
N SER A 35 -14.36 -21.35 8.27
CA SER A 35 -14.04 -22.42 7.30
C SER A 35 -13.67 -21.90 5.91
N ARG A 36 -14.00 -20.64 5.59
CA ARG A 36 -13.82 -20.04 4.25
C ARG A 36 -12.78 -18.93 4.20
N LEU A 37 -12.15 -18.57 5.31
CA LEU A 37 -11.21 -17.44 5.38
C LEU A 37 -10.16 -17.46 4.26
N THR A 38 -9.51 -18.60 4.03
CA THR A 38 -8.51 -18.72 2.95
C THR A 38 -9.16 -18.58 1.57
N ALA A 39 -10.29 -19.24 1.33
CA ALA A 39 -10.99 -19.17 0.06
C ALA A 39 -11.47 -17.74 -0.27
N VAL A 40 -11.97 -17.00 0.74
CA VAL A 40 -12.34 -15.58 0.60
C VAL A 40 -11.10 -14.76 0.25
N ALA A 41 -9.98 -14.96 0.94
CA ALA A 41 -8.75 -14.24 0.64
C ALA A 41 -8.26 -14.52 -0.80
N ASP A 42 -8.27 -15.78 -1.25
CA ASP A 42 -7.89 -16.20 -2.61
C ASP A 42 -8.80 -15.56 -3.67
N GLU A 43 -10.11 -15.56 -3.44
CA GLU A 43 -11.10 -15.00 -4.37
C GLU A 43 -10.98 -13.47 -4.47
N LEU A 44 -10.83 -12.80 -3.33
CA LEU A 44 -10.63 -11.36 -3.28
C LEU A 44 -9.27 -10.95 -3.86
N ALA A 45 -8.24 -11.79 -3.71
CA ALA A 45 -6.91 -11.49 -4.23
C ALA A 45 -6.88 -11.27 -5.75
N ARG A 46 -7.84 -11.85 -6.48
CA ARG A 46 -8.02 -11.70 -7.92
C ARG A 46 -8.50 -10.32 -8.36
N ASP A 47 -8.99 -9.49 -7.44
CA ASP A 47 -9.47 -8.16 -7.76
C ASP A 47 -8.34 -7.12 -7.82
N HIS A 48 -8.30 -6.34 -8.90
CA HIS A 48 -7.29 -5.30 -9.14
C HIS A 48 -7.42 -4.10 -8.17
N ALA A 49 -8.63 -3.81 -7.68
CA ALA A 49 -8.87 -2.74 -6.73
C ALA A 49 -8.28 -3.05 -5.35
N ILE A 50 -8.14 -4.34 -5.00
CA ILE A 50 -7.55 -4.75 -3.73
C ILE A 50 -6.03 -4.78 -3.86
N ILE A 51 -5.38 -3.79 -3.26
CA ILE A 51 -3.94 -3.60 -3.30
C ILE A 51 -3.25 -4.61 -2.37
N THR A 52 -3.76 -4.75 -1.15
CA THR A 52 -3.17 -5.57 -0.10
C THR A 52 -4.27 -6.29 0.67
N ILE A 53 -4.03 -7.57 1.03
CA ILE A 53 -4.90 -8.40 1.85
C ILE A 53 -4.09 -8.92 3.02
N GLU A 54 -4.54 -8.61 4.23
CA GLU A 54 -3.87 -8.98 5.47
C GLU A 54 -4.81 -9.79 6.36
N ARG A 55 -4.39 -11.00 6.72
CA ARG A 55 -5.06 -11.77 7.75
C ARG A 55 -4.59 -11.27 9.11
N THR A 56 -5.55 -10.96 9.97
CA THR A 56 -5.29 -10.36 11.27
C THR A 56 -5.78 -11.24 12.42
N ALA A 57 -5.20 -11.04 13.60
CA ALA A 57 -5.78 -11.47 14.86
C ALA A 57 -6.64 -10.35 15.43
N GLY A 58 -7.72 -10.71 16.14
CA GLY A 58 -8.62 -9.77 16.83
C GLY A 58 -10.02 -9.74 16.22
N GLY A 59 -10.67 -8.58 16.26
CA GLY A 59 -12.07 -8.39 15.88
C GLY A 59 -12.37 -8.34 14.38
N ARG A 60 -11.41 -8.71 13.52
CA ARG A 60 -11.55 -8.75 12.06
C ARG A 60 -10.68 -9.89 11.50
N ASP A 61 -11.17 -10.60 10.50
CA ASP A 61 -10.43 -11.72 9.92
C ASP A 61 -9.44 -11.25 8.84
N LEU A 62 -9.90 -10.36 7.96
CA LEU A 62 -9.09 -9.71 6.94
C LEU A 62 -9.15 -8.19 7.07
N LEU A 63 -8.04 -7.53 6.78
CA LEU A 63 -7.96 -6.12 6.48
C LEU A 63 -7.49 -5.93 5.03
N LEU A 64 -8.27 -5.17 4.27
CA LEU A 64 -7.99 -4.85 2.88
C LEU A 64 -7.53 -3.41 2.75
N THR A 65 -6.50 -3.18 1.94
CA THR A 65 -6.22 -1.85 1.39
C THR A 65 -6.75 -1.80 -0.03
N VAL A 66 -7.70 -0.92 -0.29
CA VAL A 66 -8.43 -0.85 -1.57
C VAL A 66 -8.22 0.50 -2.23
N ASN A 67 -8.06 0.49 -3.55
CA ASN A 67 -8.13 1.67 -4.41
C ASN A 67 -9.02 1.36 -5.61
N ALA A 68 -10.27 1.83 -5.55
CA ALA A 68 -11.24 1.66 -6.62
C ALA A 68 -11.21 2.81 -7.66
N GLY A 69 -10.35 3.82 -7.48
CA GLY A 69 -10.20 4.96 -8.38
C GLY A 69 -11.12 6.15 -8.07
N SER A 70 -12.37 5.92 -7.64
CA SER A 70 -13.31 6.96 -7.23
C SER A 70 -14.29 6.48 -6.15
N ALA A 71 -15.01 7.40 -5.52
CA ALA A 71 -15.98 7.08 -4.47
C ALA A 71 -17.14 6.21 -5.00
N ASP A 72 -17.63 6.49 -6.20
CA ASP A 72 -18.72 5.72 -6.83
C ASP A 72 -18.27 4.31 -7.20
N GLN A 73 -17.01 4.16 -7.65
CA GLN A 73 -16.43 2.85 -7.93
C GLN A 73 -16.16 2.08 -6.64
N LEU A 74 -15.74 2.76 -5.57
CA LEU A 74 -15.57 2.14 -4.25
C LEU A 74 -16.90 1.63 -3.69
N SER A 75 -17.96 2.44 -3.80
CA SER A 75 -19.32 2.06 -3.39
C SER A 75 -19.80 0.81 -4.13
N ARG A 76 -19.70 0.81 -5.46
CA ARG A 76 -20.03 -0.36 -6.30
C ARG A 76 -19.18 -1.58 -5.95
N PHE A 77 -17.87 -1.41 -5.78
CA PHE A 77 -16.98 -2.49 -5.37
C PHE A 77 -17.42 -3.12 -4.03
N ILE A 78 -17.82 -2.31 -3.04
CA ILE A 78 -18.28 -2.85 -1.76
C ILE A 78 -19.56 -3.68 -1.95
N VAL A 79 -20.56 -3.14 -2.66
CA VAL A 79 -21.90 -3.76 -2.79
C VAL A 79 -21.94 -4.93 -3.78
N ASP A 80 -21.25 -4.79 -4.91
CA ASP A 80 -21.35 -5.72 -6.03
C ASP A 80 -20.27 -6.79 -5.98
N ARG A 81 -19.13 -6.52 -5.30
CA ARG A 81 -18.01 -7.45 -5.18
C ARG A 81 -17.83 -7.99 -3.76
N LEU A 82 -17.58 -7.13 -2.77
CA LEU A 82 -17.22 -7.60 -1.43
C LEU A 82 -18.37 -8.34 -0.72
N THR A 83 -19.56 -7.74 -0.66
CA THR A 83 -20.69 -8.35 0.05
C THR A 83 -21.28 -9.57 -0.68
N GLN A 84 -21.00 -9.72 -1.97
CA GLN A 84 -21.40 -10.88 -2.77
C GLN A 84 -20.41 -12.05 -2.67
N THR A 85 -19.23 -11.84 -2.07
CA THR A 85 -18.21 -12.88 -1.95
C THR A 85 -18.66 -13.96 -0.96
N THR A 86 -18.69 -15.22 -1.40
CA THR A 86 -19.21 -16.32 -0.59
C THR A 86 -18.34 -16.55 0.64
N GLY A 87 -18.94 -16.47 1.83
CA GLY A 87 -18.25 -16.60 3.10
C GLY A 87 -17.91 -15.27 3.77
N VAL A 88 -18.15 -14.12 3.13
CA VAL A 88 -18.13 -12.81 3.80
C VAL A 88 -19.37 -12.67 4.68
N ARG A 89 -19.18 -12.30 5.95
CA ARG A 89 -20.24 -12.10 6.94
C ARG A 89 -20.54 -10.63 7.21
N ALA A 90 -19.50 -9.81 7.24
CA ALA A 90 -19.62 -8.38 7.46
C ALA A 90 -18.46 -7.64 6.81
N VAL A 91 -18.73 -6.39 6.43
CA VAL A 91 -17.76 -5.47 5.83
C VAL A 91 -17.84 -4.15 6.60
N ARG A 92 -16.71 -3.59 7.02
CA ARG A 92 -16.63 -2.26 7.62
C ARG A 92 -15.61 -1.43 6.87
N THR A 93 -16.05 -0.28 6.36
CA THR A 93 -15.22 0.58 5.50
C THR A 93 -14.75 1.80 6.27
N HIS A 94 -13.44 2.04 6.24
CA HIS A 94 -12.78 3.25 6.74
C HIS A 94 -12.32 4.06 5.53
N ILE A 95 -13.14 5.03 5.10
CA ILE A 95 -12.84 5.89 3.95
C ILE A 95 -11.67 6.79 4.32
N VAL A 96 -10.59 6.75 3.57
CA VAL A 96 -9.39 7.55 3.89
C VAL A 96 -9.57 8.96 3.35
N VAL A 97 -9.53 9.95 4.24
CA VAL A 97 -9.68 11.37 3.88
C VAL A 97 -8.34 12.07 3.70
N ASP A 98 -7.30 11.58 4.37
CA ASP A 98 -5.96 12.18 4.36
C ASP A 98 -4.92 11.15 4.79
N ILE A 99 -3.69 11.26 4.26
CA ILE A 99 -2.57 10.38 4.58
C ILE A 99 -1.38 11.24 5.02
N PHE A 100 -0.94 11.06 6.27
CA PHE A 100 0.23 11.76 6.81
C PHE A 100 1.52 11.05 6.40
N ILE A 101 1.49 9.73 6.46
CA ILE A 101 2.61 8.85 6.13
C ILE A 101 2.06 7.79 5.22
N GLU A 102 2.69 7.65 4.06
CA GLU A 102 2.35 6.64 3.06
C GLU A 102 3.33 5.47 3.18
N GLY A 103 2.84 4.23 3.06
CA GLY A 103 3.72 3.05 3.12
C GLY A 103 4.88 3.05 2.11
N GLY A 104 4.77 3.83 1.03
CA GLY A 104 5.83 4.01 0.03
C GLY A 104 6.92 5.03 0.41
N THR A 105 6.68 5.92 1.37
CA THR A 105 7.72 6.85 1.89
C THR A 105 8.49 6.26 3.06
N TRP A 106 7.94 5.23 3.71
CA TRP A 106 8.63 4.48 4.74
C TRP A 106 9.91 3.84 4.22
N ARG A 107 10.94 3.76 5.08
CA ARG A 107 12.25 3.19 4.76
C ARG A 107 12.64 2.22 5.86
N LEU A 108 13.22 1.09 5.46
CA LEU A 108 13.81 0.13 6.38
C LEU A 108 15.06 0.68 7.11
N ARG A 109 15.62 1.79 6.60
CA ARG A 109 16.83 2.46 7.10
C ARG A 109 18.09 1.57 7.16
N GLU A 110 18.16 0.54 6.32
CA GLU A 110 19.38 -0.25 6.10
C GLU A 110 20.51 0.55 5.44
N LEU A 111 20.14 1.59 4.67
CA LEU A 111 21.12 2.47 4.04
C LEU A 111 21.53 3.55 5.03
N SER A 112 22.84 3.78 5.13
CA SER A 112 23.37 4.95 5.80
C SER A 112 22.85 6.24 5.14
N PRO A 113 22.83 7.38 5.84
CA PRO A 113 22.42 8.66 5.25
C PRO A 113 23.19 9.01 3.97
N ALA A 114 24.48 8.68 3.90
CA ALA A 114 25.31 8.88 2.72
C ALA A 114 24.91 7.97 1.55
N GLU A 115 24.68 6.67 1.79
CA GLU A 115 24.19 5.74 0.77
C GLU A 115 22.80 6.16 0.25
N ALA A 116 21.91 6.62 1.13
CA ALA A 116 20.59 7.12 0.75
C ALA A 116 20.67 8.40 -0.08
N ALA A 117 21.56 9.33 0.27
CA ALA A 117 21.79 10.57 -0.47
C ALA A 117 22.43 10.33 -1.85
N ALA A 118 23.17 9.23 -2.02
CA ALA A 118 23.78 8.84 -3.29
C ALA A 118 22.77 8.24 -4.28
N ILE A 119 21.56 7.88 -3.85
CA ILE A 119 20.51 7.36 -4.75
C ILE A 119 20.00 8.51 -5.64
N PRO A 120 20.11 8.39 -6.97
CA PRO A 120 19.62 9.43 -7.86
C PRO A 120 18.11 9.64 -7.69
N GLY A 121 17.71 10.92 -7.68
CA GLY A 121 16.30 11.28 -7.77
C GLY A 121 15.66 10.81 -9.09
N PRO A 122 14.33 10.91 -9.23
CA PRO A 122 13.66 10.63 -10.49
C PRO A 122 14.28 11.41 -11.64
N ALA A 123 14.50 10.75 -12.78
CA ALA A 123 14.96 11.42 -13.99
C ALA A 123 14.00 12.55 -14.36
N LYS A 124 14.55 13.74 -14.64
CA LYS A 124 13.74 14.87 -15.12
C LYS A 124 13.21 14.54 -16.52
N PRO A 125 11.95 14.87 -16.82
CA PRO A 125 11.47 14.88 -18.19
C PRO A 125 12.37 15.75 -19.04
N ARG A 126 12.63 15.28 -20.25
CA ARG A 126 13.37 16.04 -21.26
C ARG A 126 12.55 17.26 -21.69
N PRO A 127 13.18 18.33 -22.21
CA PRO A 127 12.49 19.56 -22.56
C PRO A 127 11.34 19.40 -23.56
N ARG A 128 11.41 18.38 -24.43
CA ARG A 128 10.40 18.05 -25.44
C ARG A 128 9.34 17.05 -24.96
N ALA A 129 9.36 16.65 -23.70
CA ALA A 129 8.35 15.73 -23.16
C ALA A 129 6.95 16.37 -23.23
N PRO A 130 5.90 15.60 -23.54
CA PRO A 130 4.53 16.13 -23.56
C PRO A 130 4.12 16.69 -22.19
N LYS A 131 3.48 17.87 -22.18
CA LYS A 131 2.89 18.45 -20.96
C LYS A 131 1.63 17.69 -20.54
N THR A 132 0.86 17.22 -21.52
CA THR A 132 -0.33 16.40 -21.33
C THR A 132 -0.04 15.00 -21.85
N LEU A 133 -0.23 14.00 -20.99
CA LEU A 133 0.01 12.60 -21.32
C LEU A 133 -1.27 11.96 -21.87
N PRO A 134 -1.21 11.18 -22.95
CA PRO A 134 -2.36 10.39 -23.41
C PRO A 134 -2.83 9.43 -22.31
N PRO A 135 -4.13 9.38 -21.97
CA PRO A 135 -4.65 8.51 -20.90
C PRO A 135 -4.24 7.04 -21.07
N HIS A 136 -4.46 6.47 -22.25
CA HIS A 136 -4.07 5.09 -22.56
C HIS A 136 -2.59 4.79 -22.25
N LEU A 137 -1.67 5.70 -22.61
CA LEU A 137 -0.24 5.49 -22.34
C LEU A 137 0.10 5.59 -20.84
N VAL A 138 -0.65 6.39 -20.08
CA VAL A 138 -0.54 6.42 -18.61
C VAL A 138 -0.97 5.09 -18.02
N ASP A 139 -2.07 4.51 -18.51
CA ASP A 139 -2.60 3.24 -18.04
C ASP A 139 -1.65 2.08 -18.39
N VAL A 140 -1.10 2.05 -19.61
CA VAL A 140 -0.04 1.10 -20.02
C VAL A 140 1.14 1.14 -19.06
N VAL A 141 1.69 2.35 -18.80
CA VAL A 141 2.84 2.50 -17.91
C VAL A 141 2.53 2.07 -16.48
N ARG A 142 1.33 2.39 -15.98
CA ARG A 142 0.90 2.01 -14.62
C ARG A 142 0.72 0.50 -14.51
N HIS A 143 0.05 -0.11 -15.46
CA HIS A 143 -0.17 -1.55 -15.51
C HIS A 143 1.17 -2.30 -15.53
N GLU A 144 2.03 -2.01 -16.51
CA GLU A 144 3.30 -2.70 -16.70
C GLU A 144 4.24 -2.56 -15.51
N LEU A 145 4.35 -1.37 -14.94
CA LEU A 145 5.21 -1.16 -13.78
C LEU A 145 4.60 -1.72 -12.48
N SER A 146 3.27 -1.88 -12.41
CA SER A 146 2.63 -2.57 -11.29
C SER A 146 2.87 -4.09 -11.31
N LEU A 147 3.05 -4.67 -12.51
CA LEU A 147 3.48 -6.05 -12.69
C LEU A 147 4.95 -6.22 -12.32
N ASP A 148 5.82 -5.45 -12.97
CA ASP A 148 7.26 -5.44 -12.70
C ASP A 148 7.79 -4.01 -12.78
N GLY A 149 8.10 -3.43 -11.62
CA GLY A 149 8.67 -2.09 -11.56
C GLY A 149 10.09 -1.99 -12.13
N ARG A 150 10.69 -3.10 -12.60
CA ARG A 150 11.96 -3.10 -13.34
C ARG A 150 11.79 -3.09 -14.85
N ALA A 151 10.57 -3.23 -15.36
CA ALA A 151 10.31 -3.22 -16.79
C ALA A 151 10.87 -1.94 -17.42
N THR A 152 11.73 -2.13 -18.41
CA THR A 152 12.39 -1.04 -19.13
C THR A 152 11.44 -0.38 -20.12
N PRO A 153 11.65 0.90 -20.49
CA PRO A 153 10.84 1.55 -21.51
C PRO A 153 10.77 0.78 -22.84
N THR A 154 11.87 0.11 -23.22
CA THR A 154 11.95 -0.71 -24.43
C THR A 154 11.10 -1.97 -24.35
N GLU A 155 11.10 -2.65 -23.20
CA GLU A 155 10.27 -3.84 -22.99
C GLU A 155 8.77 -3.50 -23.02
N ILE A 156 8.39 -2.40 -22.38
CA ILE A 156 7.00 -1.88 -22.38
C ILE A 156 6.60 -1.48 -23.80
N ALA A 157 7.47 -0.73 -24.49
CA ALA A 157 7.26 -0.30 -25.87
C ALA A 157 6.96 -1.45 -26.83
N ARG A 158 7.74 -2.53 -26.72
CA ARG A 158 7.56 -3.72 -27.55
C ARG A 158 6.23 -4.43 -27.29
N ARG A 159 5.76 -4.49 -26.03
CA ARG A 159 4.51 -5.19 -25.67
C ARG A 159 3.26 -4.46 -26.18
N TRP A 160 3.31 -3.13 -26.18
CA TRP A 160 2.14 -2.28 -26.46
C TRP A 160 2.23 -1.53 -27.80
N ASP A 161 3.22 -1.85 -28.63
CA ASP A 161 3.48 -1.20 -29.92
C ASP A 161 3.51 0.34 -29.84
N VAL A 162 4.23 0.87 -28.84
CA VAL A 162 4.41 2.31 -28.64
C VAL A 162 5.89 2.69 -28.69
N PRO A 163 6.27 3.88 -29.16
CA PRO A 163 7.67 4.30 -29.16
C PRO A 163 8.28 4.34 -27.74
N ALA A 164 9.44 3.69 -27.55
CA ALA A 164 10.15 3.65 -26.26
C ALA A 164 10.43 5.04 -25.66
N GLN A 165 10.67 6.04 -26.50
CA GLN A 165 10.85 7.41 -26.04
C GLN A 165 9.58 7.98 -25.39
N ARG A 166 8.39 7.67 -25.91
CA ARG A 166 7.11 8.11 -25.33
C ARG A 166 6.86 7.44 -23.97
N VAL A 167 7.21 6.16 -23.84
CA VAL A 167 7.14 5.45 -22.56
C VAL A 167 8.09 6.09 -21.54
N SER A 168 9.35 6.33 -21.92
CA SER A 168 10.34 6.95 -21.06
C SER A 168 9.91 8.35 -20.60
N ASP A 169 9.42 9.18 -21.52
CA ASP A 169 8.94 10.54 -21.19
C ASP A 169 7.72 10.47 -20.26
N THR A 170 6.80 9.53 -20.49
CA THR A 170 5.63 9.29 -19.62
C THR A 170 6.04 8.91 -18.21
N ILE A 171 6.97 7.95 -18.07
CA ILE A 171 7.50 7.54 -16.76
C ILE A 171 8.13 8.74 -16.04
N ALA A 172 8.96 9.53 -16.74
CA ALA A 172 9.62 10.70 -16.15
C ALA A 172 8.59 11.74 -15.68
N VAL A 173 7.59 12.07 -16.50
CA VAL A 173 6.54 13.04 -16.16
C VAL A 173 5.70 12.56 -14.98
N LEU A 174 5.28 11.29 -14.98
CA LEU A 174 4.50 10.71 -13.87
C LEU A 174 5.32 10.67 -12.57
N ARG A 175 6.60 10.30 -12.63
CA ARG A 175 7.47 10.27 -11.43
C ARG A 175 7.77 11.66 -10.90
N GLN A 176 8.04 12.64 -11.76
CA GLN A 176 8.30 14.02 -11.34
C GLN A 176 7.04 14.64 -10.71
N GLY A 177 5.86 14.36 -11.26
CA GLY A 177 4.59 14.83 -10.71
C GLY A 177 4.10 14.04 -9.48
N GLY A 178 4.85 13.03 -9.03
CA GLY A 178 4.48 12.16 -7.92
C GLY A 178 3.29 11.23 -8.20
N ARG A 179 2.83 11.14 -9.46
CA ARG A 179 1.70 10.30 -9.92
C ARG A 179 2.10 8.85 -10.15
N LEU A 180 3.40 8.56 -10.14
CA LEU A 180 3.99 7.22 -10.16
C LEU A 180 5.17 7.20 -9.18
N ARG A 181 5.23 6.19 -8.31
CA ARG A 181 6.34 5.96 -7.39
C ARG A 181 6.83 4.54 -7.55
N MET A 182 8.15 4.37 -7.50
CA MET A 182 8.76 3.04 -7.47
C MET A 182 8.96 2.65 -6.02
N ARG A 183 8.33 1.56 -5.60
CA ARG A 183 8.43 1.06 -4.24
C ARG A 183 9.20 -0.24 -4.25
N THR A 184 10.16 -0.36 -3.32
CA THR A 184 10.84 -1.62 -3.05
C THR A 184 10.27 -2.20 -1.76
N ASP A 185 9.76 -3.43 -1.82
CA ASP A 185 9.29 -4.16 -0.65
C ASP A 185 10.12 -5.41 -0.46
N ILE A 186 10.34 -5.76 0.80
CA ILE A 186 10.96 -7.02 1.21
C ILE A 186 9.99 -7.82 2.08
N SER A 187 10.18 -9.13 2.15
CA SER A 187 9.43 -9.95 3.12
C SER A 187 9.74 -9.47 4.55
N ARG A 188 8.69 -9.33 5.37
CA ARG A 188 8.83 -8.92 6.78
C ARG A 188 9.69 -9.89 7.59
N ARG A 189 9.58 -11.19 7.30
CA ARG A 189 10.29 -12.24 8.05
C ARG A 189 11.80 -12.13 7.94
N VAL A 190 12.30 -11.46 6.90
CA VAL A 190 13.74 -11.22 6.69
C VAL A 190 14.15 -9.80 7.06
N SER A 191 13.28 -9.05 7.75
CA SER A 191 13.52 -7.70 8.24
C SER A 191 13.59 -7.66 9.77
N ASP A 192 14.22 -6.63 10.31
CA ASP A 192 14.32 -6.41 11.77
C ASP A 192 12.99 -5.96 12.43
N TRP A 193 11.89 -5.95 11.67
CA TRP A 193 10.56 -5.49 12.09
C TRP A 193 9.47 -6.53 11.74
N PRO A 194 9.50 -7.71 12.39
CA PRO A 194 8.64 -8.83 12.01
C PRO A 194 7.17 -8.64 12.45
N VAL A 195 6.90 -7.83 13.48
CA VAL A 195 5.56 -7.60 14.01
C VAL A 195 4.90 -6.46 13.26
N TYR A 196 3.71 -6.70 12.72
CA TYR A 196 2.91 -5.66 12.07
C TYR A 196 1.58 -5.55 12.77
N THR A 197 1.30 -4.37 13.31
CA THR A 197 0.06 -4.06 14.03
C THR A 197 -0.67 -2.91 13.36
N TRP A 198 -1.98 -3.06 13.23
CA TRP A 198 -2.91 -1.98 12.95
C TRP A 198 -3.47 -1.42 14.25
N TYR A 199 -3.53 -0.10 14.33
CA TYR A 199 -4.17 0.61 15.44
C TYR A 199 -5.32 1.45 14.91
N PHE A 200 -6.45 1.38 15.61
CA PHE A 200 -7.67 2.10 15.31
C PHE A 200 -7.94 3.05 16.47
N VAL A 201 -7.86 4.34 16.20
CA VAL A 201 -7.67 5.37 17.23
C VAL A 201 -8.71 6.47 17.08
N GLN A 202 -9.23 6.94 18.22
CA GLN A 202 -9.92 8.21 18.34
C GLN A 202 -8.93 9.27 18.75
N VAL A 203 -8.88 10.38 18.01
CA VAL A 203 -8.11 11.56 18.40
C VAL A 203 -9.01 12.79 18.43
N PRO A 204 -8.80 13.74 19.35
CA PRO A 204 -9.47 15.04 19.27
C PRO A 204 -9.12 15.71 17.94
N SER A 205 -10.12 16.22 17.20
CA SER A 205 -9.89 16.84 15.88
C SER A 205 -8.90 18.02 15.95
N SER A 206 -8.87 18.75 17.07
CA SER A 206 -7.92 19.82 17.33
C SER A 206 -6.47 19.36 17.45
N ALA A 207 -6.24 18.08 17.75
CA ALA A 207 -4.91 17.49 17.91
C ALA A 207 -4.29 17.01 16.58
N VAL A 208 -5.06 17.00 15.48
CA VAL A 208 -4.62 16.50 14.16
C VAL A 208 -3.31 17.13 13.66
N PRO A 209 -3.11 18.47 13.72
CA PRO A 209 -1.83 19.07 13.27
C PRO A 209 -0.63 18.59 14.09
N ARG A 210 -0.79 18.47 15.42
CA ARG A 210 0.24 17.96 16.33
C ARG A 210 0.53 16.49 16.08
N LEU A 211 -0.51 15.69 15.88
CA LEU A 211 -0.42 14.26 15.55
C LEU A 211 0.38 14.07 14.26
N ARG A 212 0.10 14.84 13.19
CA ARG A 212 0.85 14.79 11.94
C ARG A 212 2.34 15.08 12.16
N ALA A 213 2.68 16.11 12.94
CA ALA A 213 4.06 16.45 13.25
C ALA A 213 4.75 15.35 14.07
N ALA A 214 4.07 14.77 15.05
CA ALA A 214 4.63 13.71 15.89
C ALA A 214 4.86 12.42 15.11
N LEU A 215 3.85 11.91 14.41
CA LEU A 215 3.92 10.61 13.72
C LEU A 215 4.98 10.59 12.62
N THR A 216 5.19 11.70 11.90
CA THR A 216 6.17 11.75 10.80
C THR A 216 7.62 11.51 11.26
N THR A 217 7.89 11.63 12.57
CA THR A 217 9.19 11.35 13.16
C THR A 217 9.35 9.89 13.63
N VAL A 218 8.26 9.12 13.72
CA VAL A 218 8.24 7.78 14.31
C VAL A 218 8.59 6.72 13.24
N PRO A 219 9.78 6.09 13.30
CA PRO A 219 10.19 5.10 12.31
C PRO A 219 9.25 3.91 12.17
N GLU A 220 8.57 3.52 13.24
CA GLU A 220 7.71 2.35 13.28
C GLU A 220 6.44 2.56 12.44
N VAL A 221 5.99 3.80 12.28
CA VAL A 221 4.72 4.13 11.61
C VAL A 221 4.91 4.09 10.09
N ARG A 222 4.27 3.11 9.45
CA ARG A 222 4.32 2.85 8.02
C ARG A 222 3.17 3.51 7.25
N LEU A 223 2.00 3.59 7.88
CA LEU A 223 0.85 4.35 7.39
C LEU A 223 0.28 5.13 8.56
N ALA A 224 -0.11 6.37 8.31
CA ALA A 224 -0.98 7.11 9.20
C ALA A 224 -2.04 7.80 8.35
N ALA A 225 -3.29 7.35 8.48
CA ALA A 225 -4.41 7.79 7.67
C ALA A 225 -5.51 8.36 8.57
N LEU A 226 -6.01 9.54 8.23
CA LEU A 226 -7.29 9.99 8.75
C LEU A 226 -8.40 9.31 7.98
N THR A 227 -9.45 8.91 8.70
CA THR A 227 -10.56 8.18 8.12
C THR A 227 -11.89 8.82 8.49
N ALA A 228 -12.84 8.79 7.55
CA ALA A 228 -14.25 9.09 7.80
C ALA A 228 -14.94 7.76 8.15
N GLY A 229 -14.98 7.44 9.43
CA GLY A 229 -15.56 6.21 9.95
C GLY A 229 -15.66 6.23 11.46
N ARG A 230 -15.81 5.05 12.07
CA ARG A 230 -15.82 4.92 13.54
C ARG A 230 -14.55 5.53 14.12
N TYR A 231 -13.40 5.16 13.57
CA TYR A 231 -12.09 5.66 13.97
C TYR A 231 -11.71 6.82 13.05
N ASN A 232 -11.21 7.90 13.62
CA ASN A 232 -10.76 9.04 12.82
C ASN A 232 -9.25 8.99 12.51
N LEU A 233 -8.52 8.05 13.10
CA LEU A 233 -7.13 7.75 12.78
C LEU A 233 -6.90 6.23 12.71
N VAL A 234 -6.29 5.77 11.62
CA VAL A 234 -5.82 4.39 11.47
C VAL A 234 -4.32 4.38 11.19
N LEU A 235 -3.58 3.57 11.95
CA LEU A 235 -2.12 3.45 11.85
C LEU A 235 -1.72 2.04 11.45
N ALA A 236 -0.75 1.94 10.54
CA ALA A 236 0.00 0.72 10.27
C ALA A 236 1.39 0.85 10.91
N VAL A 237 1.75 -0.04 11.82
CA VAL A 237 2.98 0.09 12.62
C VAL A 237 3.78 -1.21 12.59
N TRP A 238 5.05 -1.11 12.26
CA TRP A 238 5.98 -2.24 12.25
C TRP A 238 6.90 -2.17 13.47
N LEU A 239 6.92 -3.24 14.25
CA LEU A 239 7.58 -3.35 15.54
C LEU A 239 8.59 -4.51 15.52
N ARG A 240 9.56 -4.44 16.43
CA ARG A 240 10.63 -5.45 16.55
C ARG A 240 10.13 -6.75 17.19
N ASP A 241 9.21 -6.62 18.14
CA ASP A 241 8.62 -7.73 18.89
C ASP A 241 7.22 -7.37 19.39
N LEU A 242 6.51 -8.37 19.94
CA LEU A 242 5.16 -8.18 20.48
C LEU A 242 5.16 -7.34 21.76
N ALA A 243 6.23 -7.37 22.56
CA ALA A 243 6.32 -6.59 23.80
C ALA A 243 6.36 -5.07 23.51
N SER A 244 6.89 -4.69 22.35
CA SER A 244 6.95 -3.30 21.87
C SER A 244 5.56 -2.70 21.60
N ILE A 245 4.51 -3.51 21.47
CA ILE A 245 3.12 -3.05 21.24
C ILE A 245 2.70 -2.09 22.36
N HIS A 246 2.88 -2.51 23.62
CA HIS A 246 2.45 -1.68 24.75
C HIS A 246 3.29 -0.41 24.89
N GLY A 247 4.59 -0.49 24.59
CA GLY A 247 5.48 0.67 24.59
C GLY A 247 5.07 1.72 23.54
N PHE A 248 4.69 1.26 22.34
CA PHE A 248 4.19 2.14 21.29
C PHE A 248 2.86 2.82 21.69
N GLU A 249 1.92 2.06 22.27
CA GLU A 249 0.64 2.58 22.74
C GLU A 249 0.82 3.70 23.77
N ALA A 250 1.62 3.44 24.81
CA ALA A 250 1.93 4.43 25.83
C ALA A 250 2.65 5.67 25.27
N ALA A 251 3.49 5.50 24.24
CA ALA A 251 4.14 6.61 23.57
C ALA A 251 3.15 7.46 22.76
N LEU A 252 2.21 6.84 22.06
CA LEU A 252 1.18 7.51 21.27
C LEU A 252 0.27 8.37 22.17
N GLU A 253 -0.25 7.80 23.25
CA GLU A 253 -1.14 8.48 24.19
C GLU A 253 -0.46 9.67 24.87
N ARG A 254 0.84 9.54 25.24
CA ARG A 254 1.62 10.66 25.78
C ARG A 254 1.86 11.77 24.77
N ALA A 255 2.13 11.42 23.51
CA ALA A 255 2.41 12.40 22.47
C ALA A 255 1.15 13.21 22.10
N VAL A 256 -0.01 12.57 22.17
CA VAL A 256 -1.32 13.12 21.79
C VAL A 256 -2.32 12.93 22.93
N PRO A 257 -2.31 13.83 23.93
CA PRO A 257 -3.25 13.77 25.04
C PRO A 257 -4.71 13.74 24.56
N GLY A 258 -5.50 12.82 25.11
CA GLY A 258 -6.89 12.58 24.69
C GLY A 258 -7.06 11.65 23.49
N ALA A 259 -5.97 11.17 22.89
CA ALA A 259 -6.04 10.04 21.97
C ALA A 259 -6.40 8.76 22.73
N HIS A 260 -7.25 7.93 22.14
CA HIS A 260 -7.63 6.63 22.68
C HIS A 260 -7.56 5.56 21.60
N ILE A 261 -6.87 4.47 21.91
CA ILE A 261 -6.75 3.31 21.02
C ILE A 261 -7.95 2.40 21.30
N ASP A 262 -8.98 2.51 20.47
CA ASP A 262 -10.22 1.74 20.60
C ASP A 262 -10.00 0.26 20.23
N ASP A 263 -9.12 -0.01 19.27
CA ASP A 263 -8.82 -1.37 18.84
C ASP A 263 -7.42 -1.53 18.26
N ARG A 264 -6.91 -2.76 18.28
CA ARG A 264 -5.62 -3.17 17.71
C ARG A 264 -5.76 -4.50 16.99
N SER A 265 -5.02 -4.69 15.91
CA SER A 265 -4.99 -5.95 15.17
C SER A 265 -3.58 -6.32 14.76
N VAL A 266 -3.10 -7.49 15.16
CA VAL A 266 -1.80 -7.99 14.72
C VAL A 266 -1.98 -8.73 13.40
N VAL A 267 -1.20 -8.38 12.38
CA VAL A 267 -1.20 -9.06 11.08
C VAL A 267 -0.45 -10.39 11.22
N MET A 268 -1.19 -11.48 11.12
CA MET A 268 -0.67 -12.84 11.18
C MET A 268 -0.04 -13.25 9.85
N ARG A 269 -0.61 -12.80 8.72
CA ARG A 269 -0.12 -13.10 7.38
C ARG A 269 -0.54 -12.00 6.40
N ILE A 270 0.32 -11.67 5.44
CA ILE A 270 -0.11 -10.94 4.24
C ILE A 270 -0.36 -11.98 3.15
N HIS A 271 -1.55 -11.95 2.58
CA HIS A 271 -1.93 -12.85 1.50
C HIS A 271 -1.61 -12.25 0.11
N LYS A 272 -1.87 -10.94 -0.04
CA LYS A 272 -1.52 -10.15 -1.23
C LYS A 272 -0.88 -8.84 -0.78
N HIS A 273 0.20 -8.40 -1.43
CA HIS A 273 0.85 -7.12 -1.13
C HIS A 273 1.22 -6.35 -2.39
N LEU A 274 0.57 -5.21 -2.62
CA LEU A 274 0.74 -4.39 -3.82
C LEU A 274 0.58 -5.21 -5.11
N GLY A 275 -0.40 -6.12 -5.13
CA GLY A 275 -0.63 -7.00 -6.27
C GLY A 275 0.09 -8.35 -6.22
N HIS A 276 1.19 -8.47 -5.48
CA HIS A 276 1.98 -9.70 -5.42
C HIS A 276 1.34 -10.70 -4.46
N LEU A 277 1.04 -11.92 -4.93
CA LEU A 277 0.56 -13.01 -4.06
C LEU A 277 1.70 -13.61 -3.26
N LEU A 278 1.43 -13.89 -1.98
CA LEU A 278 2.43 -14.39 -1.04
C LEU A 278 2.09 -15.76 -0.48
N ASP A 279 3.12 -16.58 -0.34
CA ASP A 279 3.04 -17.84 0.37
C ASP A 279 2.96 -17.65 1.90
N ASP A 280 2.95 -18.77 2.62
CA ASP A 280 2.83 -18.84 4.07
C ASP A 280 4.03 -18.22 4.80
N ASP A 281 5.17 -18.16 4.12
CA ASP A 281 6.40 -17.52 4.58
C ASP A 281 6.45 -16.03 4.22
N GLY A 282 5.43 -15.50 3.55
CA GLY A 282 5.36 -14.10 3.12
C GLY A 282 6.33 -13.78 1.98
N LEU A 283 6.76 -14.79 1.23
CA LEU A 283 7.57 -14.67 0.03
C LEU A 283 6.67 -14.57 -1.19
N ALA A 284 7.14 -13.87 -2.24
CA ALA A 284 6.38 -13.78 -3.49
C ALA A 284 6.31 -15.14 -4.19
N THR A 285 5.11 -15.57 -4.59
CA THR A 285 4.90 -16.80 -5.36
C THR A 285 5.35 -16.67 -6.82
N GLY A 286 5.53 -15.43 -7.29
CA GLY A 286 5.74 -15.09 -8.70
C GLY A 286 4.46 -14.67 -9.42
N GLU A 287 3.30 -14.95 -8.84
CA GLU A 287 2.01 -14.49 -9.36
C GLU A 287 1.71 -13.05 -8.91
N VAL A 288 1.29 -12.21 -9.87
CA VAL A 288 0.98 -10.79 -9.64
C VAL A 288 -0.37 -10.45 -10.24
N ILE A 289 -1.27 -9.93 -9.40
CA ILE A 289 -2.52 -9.31 -9.82
C ILE A 289 -2.28 -7.80 -9.82
N PRO A 290 -2.07 -7.16 -10.98
CA PRO A 290 -1.61 -5.79 -11.05
C PRO A 290 -2.61 -4.83 -10.40
N VAL A 291 -2.12 -3.89 -9.60
CA VAL A 291 -2.95 -2.87 -8.90
C VAL A 291 -3.42 -1.75 -9.84
N SER A 292 -3.12 -1.88 -11.12
CA SER A 292 -3.71 -1.10 -12.20
C SER A 292 -4.22 -2.09 -13.24
N PRO A 293 -5.53 -2.07 -13.57
CA PRO A 293 -6.09 -3.01 -14.53
C PRO A 293 -5.40 -2.88 -15.89
N PRO A 294 -5.45 -3.92 -16.73
CA PRO A 294 -4.94 -3.83 -18.09
C PRO A 294 -5.66 -2.69 -18.83
N PRO A 295 -4.93 -1.87 -19.63
CA PRO A 295 -5.54 -0.91 -20.53
C PRO A 295 -6.55 -1.58 -21.46
N GLU A 296 -7.64 -0.88 -21.74
CA GLU A 296 -8.53 -1.24 -22.85
C GLU A 296 -7.78 -1.05 -24.18
N LEU A 297 -7.90 -2.02 -25.09
CA LEU A 297 -7.28 -2.01 -26.42
C LEU A 297 -8.03 -1.09 -27.40
#